data_AF-A0A5S4YPR0-F1
#
_entry.id   AF-A0A5S4YPR0-F1
#
_cell.length_a   1.000
_cell.length_b   1.000
_cell.length_c   1.000
_cell.angle_alpha   90.00
_cell.angle_beta   90.00
_cell.angle_gamma   90.00
#
_symmetry.space_group_name_H-M   'P 1'
#
loop_
_entity.id
_entity.type
_entity.pdbx_description
1 polymer ?
#
loop_
_entity_poly.entity_id
_entity_poly.type
_entity_poly.pdbx_seq_one_letter_code
_entity_poly.pdbx_strand_id
1 'polypeptide(L)'
;MQSVLELAPPARFRKAIPVSVKLEVVIRQHSLCSKCGQRLGKLDDTQFDHVPAIQLRCWDAEAKDTTPRSNDPAFIEAKHTDCHAKKTFGSREELTRGDVQEIARTKRVAKDTEEFRRRMLAKGDPEVEAPQPRRKKAWPKRPFPKRGKNGKTRTRGEEGSGGDET
;
A
#
# COMPACT_ATOMS: atom_id res chain seq x y z
N MET A 1 13.05 26.02 -11.80
CA MET A 1 13.88 24.80 -11.81
C MET A 1 13.16 23.77 -10.98
N GLN A 2 12.62 22.71 -11.58
CA GLN A 2 11.93 21.66 -10.84
C GLN A 2 13.01 20.75 -10.24
N SER A 3 13.19 20.81 -8.92
CA SER A 3 14.06 19.87 -8.21
C SER A 3 13.54 18.46 -8.45
N VAL A 4 14.42 17.60 -8.98
CA VAL A 4 14.12 16.18 -9.16
C VAL A 4 14.06 15.58 -7.76
N LEU A 5 12.88 15.53 -7.16
CA LEU A 5 12.70 14.93 -5.84
C LEU A 5 13.09 13.45 -5.90
N GLU A 6 14.06 13.07 -5.08
CA GLU A 6 14.59 11.72 -5.05
C GLU A 6 13.56 10.70 -4.53
N LEU A 7 13.72 9.46 -5.00
CA LEU A 7 12.86 8.33 -4.69
C LEU A 7 13.00 7.89 -3.23
N ALA A 8 11.97 8.22 -2.44
CA ALA A 8 11.69 7.77 -1.07
C ALA A 8 12.76 8.17 -0.02
N PRO A 9 12.33 8.43 1.24
CA PRO A 9 13.28 8.77 2.30
C PRO A 9 14.19 7.58 2.64
N PRO A 10 15.37 7.85 3.24
CA PRO A 10 16.28 6.82 3.72
C PRO A 10 15.58 5.78 4.61
N ALA A 11 16.11 4.56 4.60
CA ALA A 11 15.60 3.49 5.46
C ALA A 11 15.66 3.93 6.94
N ARG A 12 14.57 3.72 7.67
CA ARG A 12 14.41 4.09 9.09
C ARG A 12 14.43 5.60 9.39
N PHE A 13 14.35 6.47 8.37
CA PHE A 13 14.15 7.90 8.62
C PHE A 13 12.81 8.13 9.34
N ARG A 14 12.88 8.65 10.56
CA ARG A 14 11.74 9.11 11.36
C ARG A 14 12.20 10.16 12.35
N LYS A 15 11.69 11.39 12.22
CA LYS A 15 11.92 12.44 13.22
C LYS A 15 10.98 12.25 14.41
N ALA A 16 11.45 12.62 15.60
CA ALA A 16 10.59 12.68 16.77
C ALA A 16 9.60 13.85 16.60
N ILE A 17 8.31 13.58 16.89
CA ILE A 17 7.27 14.61 16.83
C ILE A 17 7.35 15.42 18.13
N PRO A 18 7.60 16.74 18.07
CA PRO A 18 7.67 17.57 19.26
C PRO A 18 6.28 17.71 19.92
N VAL A 19 6.26 17.99 21.23
CA VAL A 19 5.02 18.10 22.00
C VAL A 19 4.12 19.23 21.50
N SER A 20 4.70 20.34 21.02
CA SER A 20 3.95 21.45 20.41
C SER A 20 3.13 21.01 19.20
N VAL A 21 3.72 20.24 18.29
CA VAL A 21 3.05 19.70 17.10
C VAL A 21 1.96 18.70 17.51
N LYS A 22 2.22 17.85 18.52
CA LYS A 22 1.19 16.93 19.05
C LYS A 22 -0.03 17.69 19.57
N LEU A 23 0.19 18.75 20.35
CA LEU A 23 -0.88 19.58 20.88
C LEU A 23 -1.67 20.27 19.76
N GLU A 24 -0.97 20.83 18.77
CA GLU A 24 -1.59 21.47 17.61
C GLU A 24 -2.47 20.51 16.80
N VAL A 25 -2.01 19.27 16.60
CA VAL A 25 -2.81 18.21 15.96
C VAL A 25 -4.08 17.91 16.74
N VAL A 26 -4.00 17.78 18.06
CA VAL A 26 -5.16 17.52 18.92
C VAL A 26 -6.17 18.67 18.87
N ILE A 27 -5.69 19.92 18.91
CA ILE A 27 -6.55 21.11 18.81
C ILE A 27 -7.24 21.16 17.45
N ARG A 28 -6.49 20.96 16.36
CA ARG A 28 -7.00 20.94 14.98
C ARG A 28 -8.08 19.88 14.76
N GLN A 29 -7.95 18.74 15.43
CA GLN A 29 -8.92 17.64 15.35
C GLN A 29 -10.06 17.74 16.37
N HIS A 30 -10.16 18.87 17.10
CA HIS A 30 -11.15 19.06 18.17
C HIS A 30 -11.13 17.96 19.23
N SER A 31 -9.94 17.40 19.51
CA SER A 31 -9.75 16.24 20.38
C SER A 31 -10.54 15.00 19.96
N LEU A 32 -10.81 14.83 18.66
CA LEU A 32 -11.48 13.65 18.10
C LEU A 32 -10.49 12.78 17.33
N CYS A 33 -10.67 11.46 17.42
CA CYS A 33 -9.91 10.50 16.63
C CYS A 33 -10.33 10.60 15.15
N SER A 34 -9.36 10.80 14.25
CA SER A 34 -9.63 10.93 12.79
C SER A 34 -10.37 9.72 12.20
N LYS A 35 -10.24 8.52 12.79
CA LYS A 35 -10.84 7.29 12.24
C LYS A 35 -12.24 6.99 12.78
N CYS A 36 -12.45 7.05 14.09
CA CYS A 36 -13.72 6.68 14.71
C CYS A 36 -14.58 7.88 15.15
N GLY A 37 -14.04 9.10 15.10
CA GLY A 37 -14.75 10.32 15.51
C GLY A 37 -15.00 10.45 17.02
N GLN A 38 -14.57 9.49 17.84
CA GLN A 38 -14.70 9.55 19.29
C GLN A 38 -13.64 10.44 19.92
N ARG A 39 -13.91 10.97 21.12
CA ARG A 39 -12.94 11.79 21.86
C ARG A 39 -11.66 11.00 22.15
N LEU A 40 -10.53 11.67 21.96
CA LEU A 40 -9.22 11.20 22.37
C LEU A 40 -9.18 11.19 23.91
N GLY A 41 -8.65 10.11 24.47
CA GLY A 41 -8.53 9.93 25.91
C GLY A 41 -7.23 10.55 26.44
N LYS A 42 -6.51 9.77 27.26
CA LYS A 42 -5.18 10.16 27.72
C LYS A 42 -4.19 10.20 26.54
N LEU A 43 -3.13 10.99 26.70
CA LEU A 43 -2.03 11.03 25.72
C LEU A 43 -1.36 9.66 25.53
N ASP A 44 -1.37 8.81 26.55
CA ASP A 44 -0.80 7.45 26.50
C ASP A 44 -1.60 6.52 25.58
N ASP A 45 -2.92 6.73 25.49
CA ASP A 45 -3.83 5.94 24.64
C ASP A 45 -3.95 6.51 23.21
N THR A 46 -3.20 7.59 22.93
CA THR A 46 -3.27 8.34 21.68
C THR A 46 -1.97 8.20 20.91
N GLN A 47 -2.04 7.72 19.67
CA GLN A 47 -0.91 7.65 18.76
C GLN A 47 -1.03 8.70 17.67
N PHE A 48 0.12 9.32 17.36
CA PHE A 48 0.27 10.33 16.33
C PHE A 48 0.88 9.69 15.09
N ASP A 49 0.12 9.71 14.00
CA ASP A 49 0.44 8.99 12.79
C ASP A 49 0.47 9.92 11.58
N HIS A 50 1.35 9.59 10.63
CA HIS A 50 1.61 10.41 9.45
C HIS A 50 0.68 9.99 8.31
N VAL A 51 0.01 10.97 7.69
CA VAL A 51 -0.86 10.74 6.53
C VAL A 51 -0.45 11.69 5.41
N PRO A 52 0.14 11.21 4.30
CA PRO A 52 0.59 9.84 4.04
C PRO A 52 1.78 9.42 4.92
N ALA A 53 2.02 8.11 5.04
CA ALA A 53 3.15 7.56 5.79
C ALA A 53 4.48 8.13 5.31
N ILE A 54 5.43 8.43 6.21
CA ILE A 54 6.71 9.08 5.89
C ILE A 54 7.43 8.38 4.74
N GLN A 55 7.48 7.05 4.76
CA GLN A 55 8.17 6.22 3.75
C GLN A 55 7.55 6.28 2.35
N LEU A 56 6.32 6.81 2.23
CA LEU A 56 5.62 7.03 0.96
C LEU A 56 5.74 8.48 0.47
N ARG A 57 6.36 9.38 1.25
CA ARG A 57 6.56 10.79 0.87
C ARG A 57 7.79 10.93 -0.03
N CYS A 58 7.84 12.04 -0.77
CA CYS A 58 9.01 12.42 -1.54
C CYS A 58 10.14 12.87 -0.61
N TRP A 59 11.39 12.52 -0.93
CA TRP A 59 12.56 12.96 -0.17
C TRP A 59 13.15 14.22 -0.80
N ASP A 60 13.46 15.20 0.05
CA ASP A 60 14.21 16.39 -0.30
C ASP A 60 15.63 16.27 0.28
N ALA A 61 16.61 16.06 -0.60
CA ALA A 61 18.00 15.86 -0.24
C ALA A 61 18.65 17.13 0.34
N GLU A 62 18.20 18.33 -0.08
CA GLU A 62 18.74 19.60 0.40
C GLU A 62 18.26 19.88 1.83
N ALA A 63 16.95 19.75 2.05
CA ALA A 63 16.33 19.97 3.36
C ALA A 63 16.55 18.81 4.35
N LYS A 64 17.01 17.64 3.87
CA LYS A 64 17.09 16.38 4.63
C LYS A 64 15.76 16.07 5.33
N ASP A 65 14.67 16.26 4.60
CA ASP A 65 13.31 16.04 5.08
C ASP A 65 12.43 15.49 3.95
N THR A 66 11.21 15.11 4.30
CA THR A 66 10.20 14.76 3.31
C THR A 66 9.40 15.97 2.86
N THR A 67 8.81 15.87 1.68
CA THR A 67 7.78 16.79 1.19
C THR A 67 6.45 16.06 1.15
N PRO A 68 5.43 16.43 1.97
CA PRO A 68 5.43 17.48 3.00
C PRO A 68 6.35 17.20 4.19
N ARG A 69 6.75 18.26 4.91
CA ARG A 69 7.68 18.19 6.06
C ARG A 69 7.24 17.11 7.05
N SER A 70 8.20 16.36 7.60
CA SER A 70 7.88 15.24 8.49
C SER A 70 7.04 15.65 9.69
N ASN A 71 7.32 16.81 10.30
CA ASN A 71 6.64 17.30 11.50
C ASN A 71 5.54 18.34 11.21
N ASP A 72 5.00 18.37 9.99
CA ASP A 72 3.88 19.25 9.65
C ASP A 72 2.57 18.76 10.31
N PRO A 73 1.94 19.57 11.20
CA PRO A 73 0.69 19.22 11.87
C PRO A 73 -0.46 18.89 10.92
N ALA A 74 -0.47 19.44 9.70
CA ALA A 74 -1.52 19.18 8.71
C ALA A 74 -1.51 17.72 8.24
N PHE A 75 -0.34 17.09 8.23
CA PHE A 75 -0.12 15.72 7.75
C PHE A 75 0.15 14.72 8.89
N ILE A 76 -0.19 15.10 10.11
CA ILE A 76 -0.18 14.25 11.29
C ILE A 76 -1.60 14.18 11.86
N GLU A 77 -2.04 12.98 12.18
CA GLU A 77 -3.35 12.71 12.77
C GLU A 77 -3.19 11.97 14.10
N ALA A 78 -3.98 12.36 15.10
CA ALA A 78 -4.12 11.61 16.34
C ALA A 78 -5.23 10.55 16.21
N LYS A 79 -4.92 9.34 16.69
CA LYS A 79 -5.81 8.17 16.66
C LYS A 79 -5.68 7.38 17.97
N HIS A 80 -6.74 6.68 18.35
CA HIS A 80 -6.63 5.63 19.38
C HIS A 80 -5.66 4.55 18.92
N THR A 81 -4.97 3.91 19.87
CA THR A 81 -4.06 2.77 19.64
C THR A 81 -4.67 1.70 18.75
N ASP A 82 -5.92 1.31 18.98
CA ASP A 82 -6.61 0.27 18.21
C ASP A 82 -6.91 0.72 16.77
N CYS A 83 -7.35 1.98 16.61
CA CYS A 83 -7.61 2.57 15.30
C CYS A 83 -6.32 2.70 14.48
N HIS A 84 -5.21 3.03 15.14
CA HIS A 84 -3.89 3.07 14.53
C HIS A 84 -3.44 1.66 14.10
N ALA A 85 -3.56 0.65 14.98
CA ALA A 85 -3.20 -0.73 14.65
C ALA A 85 -3.96 -1.26 13.42
N LYS A 86 -5.27 -1.00 13.34
CA LYS A 86 -6.09 -1.35 12.18
C LYS A 86 -5.59 -0.70 10.89
N LYS A 87 -5.14 0.57 10.95
CA LYS A 87 -4.54 1.25 9.78
C LYS A 87 -3.18 0.66 9.39
N THR A 88 -2.31 0.39 10.37
CA THR A 88 -0.95 -0.10 10.12
C THR A 88 -0.94 -1.51 9.53
N PHE A 89 -1.71 -2.42 10.14
CA PHE A 89 -1.70 -3.84 9.80
C PHE A 89 -2.81 -4.23 8.81
N GLY A 90 -3.85 -3.41 8.70
CA GLY A 90 -5.09 -3.76 8.00
C GLY A 90 -5.97 -4.68 8.85
N SER A 91 -7.12 -5.04 8.31
CA SER A 91 -7.98 -6.08 8.87
C SER A 91 -8.07 -7.25 7.89
N ARG A 92 -7.90 -8.48 8.40
CA ARG A 92 -8.13 -9.69 7.60
C ARG A 92 -9.59 -9.84 7.19
N GLU A 93 -10.50 -9.37 8.05
CA GLU A 93 -11.95 -9.46 7.85
C GLU A 93 -12.43 -8.48 6.79
N GLU A 94 -11.92 -7.24 6.82
CA GLU A 94 -12.33 -6.20 5.87
C GLU A 94 -11.57 -6.27 4.53
N LEU A 95 -10.64 -7.23 4.37
CA LEU A 95 -9.72 -7.32 3.22
C LEU A 95 -8.99 -6.00 2.93
N THR A 96 -8.85 -5.14 3.94
CA THR A 96 -8.20 -3.84 3.84
C THR A 96 -6.70 -4.01 4.03
N ARG A 97 -5.92 -3.40 3.13
CA ARG A 97 -4.47 -3.42 3.22
C ARG A 97 -4.00 -2.34 4.19
N GLY A 98 -3.12 -2.73 5.10
CA GLY A 98 -2.45 -1.79 5.98
C GLY A 98 -1.30 -1.04 5.31
N ASP A 99 -0.88 0.07 5.91
CA ASP A 99 0.22 0.90 5.41
C ASP A 99 1.51 0.09 5.19
N VAL A 100 1.80 -0.87 6.06
CA VAL A 100 3.00 -1.73 5.95
C VAL A 100 2.99 -2.52 4.64
N GLN A 101 1.82 -3.02 4.24
CA GLN A 101 1.67 -3.80 3.01
C GLN A 101 1.78 -2.90 1.78
N GLU A 102 1.22 -1.69 1.83
CA GLU A 102 1.33 -0.72 0.73
C GLU A 102 2.76 -0.18 0.57
N ILE A 103 3.51 0.05 1.66
CA ILE A 103 4.93 0.38 1.62
C ILE A 103 5.75 -0.77 0.98
N ALA A 104 5.48 -2.01 1.37
CA ALA A 104 6.17 -3.16 0.79
C ALA A 104 5.86 -3.31 -0.71
N ARG A 105 4.61 -3.06 -1.10
CA ARG A 105 4.16 -3.11 -2.50
C ARG A 105 4.80 -2.02 -3.34
N THR A 106 4.77 -0.77 -2.89
CA THR A 106 5.37 0.37 -3.60
C THR A 106 6.86 0.16 -3.81
N LYS A 107 7.59 -0.31 -2.79
CA LYS A 107 9.01 -0.70 -2.92
C LYS A 107 9.22 -1.80 -3.97
N ARG A 108 8.35 -2.82 -4.00
CA ARG A 108 8.43 -3.88 -5.01
C ARG A 108 8.18 -3.36 -6.43
N VAL A 109 7.14 -2.56 -6.62
CA VAL A 109 6.79 -1.98 -7.92
C VAL A 109 7.88 -1.03 -8.41
N ALA A 110 8.46 -0.21 -7.52
CA ALA A 110 9.59 0.65 -7.86
C ALA A 110 10.79 -0.18 -8.36
N LYS A 111 11.12 -1.28 -7.67
CA LYS A 111 12.18 -2.20 -8.10
C LYS A 111 11.87 -2.83 -9.46
N ASP A 112 10.65 -3.33 -9.65
CA ASP A 112 10.25 -3.99 -10.91
C ASP A 112 10.25 -3.00 -12.09
N THR A 113 9.86 -1.74 -11.87
CA THR A 113 9.89 -0.70 -12.91
C THR A 113 11.33 -0.27 -13.24
N GLU A 114 12.21 -0.18 -12.26
CA GLU A 114 13.64 0.09 -12.50
C GLU A 114 14.32 -1.07 -13.26
N GLU A 115 14.07 -2.32 -12.85
CA GLU A 115 14.55 -3.50 -13.58
C GLU A 115 14.06 -3.51 -15.03
N PHE A 116 12.79 -3.13 -15.25
CA PHE A 116 12.21 -3.03 -16.59
C PHE A 116 12.86 -1.92 -17.42
N ARG A 117 13.06 -0.73 -16.83
CA ARG A 117 13.77 0.39 -17.49
C ARG A 117 15.19 -0.01 -17.89
N ARG A 118 15.93 -0.67 -16.99
CA ARG A 118 17.29 -1.20 -17.29
C ARG A 118 17.28 -2.17 -18.47
N ARG A 119 16.31 -3.10 -18.53
CA ARG A 119 16.16 -4.04 -19.66
C ARG A 119 15.82 -3.36 -20.98
N MET A 120 15.04 -2.28 -20.96
CA MET A 120 14.69 -1.53 -22.17
C MET A 120 15.87 -0.74 -22.70
N LEU A 121 16.64 -0.09 -21.83
CA LEU A 121 17.86 0.63 -22.21
C LEU A 121 18.94 -0.33 -22.74
N ALA A 122 19.14 -1.48 -22.11
CA ALA A 122 20.10 -2.50 -22.56
C ALA A 122 19.72 -3.16 -23.90
N LYS A 123 18.48 -3.03 -24.38
CA LYS A 123 18.10 -3.47 -25.73
C LYS A 123 18.45 -2.44 -26.81
N GLY A 124 18.62 -1.17 -26.42
CA GLY A 124 18.97 -0.07 -27.33
C GLY A 124 20.48 0.07 -27.54
N ASP A 125 21.29 -0.21 -26.51
CA ASP A 125 22.75 -0.14 -26.58
C ASP A 125 23.39 -1.54 -26.68
N PRO A 126 24.20 -1.83 -27.71
CA PRO A 126 24.87 -3.13 -27.87
C PRO A 126 25.99 -3.39 -26.85
N GLU A 127 26.36 -2.39 -26.04
CA GLU A 127 27.51 -2.43 -25.12
C GLU A 127 27.12 -2.72 -23.65
N VAL A 128 25.82 -2.73 -23.33
CA VAL A 128 25.33 -3.00 -21.97
C VAL A 128 24.96 -4.49 -21.83
N GLU A 129 25.67 -5.22 -20.97
CA GLU A 129 25.35 -6.62 -20.65
C GLU A 129 23.89 -6.78 -20.23
N ALA A 130 23.13 -7.54 -21.01
CA ALA A 130 21.72 -7.79 -20.74
C ALA A 130 21.57 -8.59 -19.43
N PRO A 131 20.69 -8.17 -18.49
CA PRO A 131 20.48 -8.89 -17.25
C PRO A 131 19.91 -10.29 -17.54
N GLN A 132 20.49 -11.32 -16.91
CA GLN A 132 20.11 -12.70 -17.18
C GLN A 132 18.62 -12.97 -16.91
N PRO A 133 17.94 -13.72 -17.80
CA PRO A 133 16.53 -14.03 -17.63
C PRO A 133 16.31 -14.91 -16.40
N ARG A 134 15.29 -14.59 -15.59
CA ARG A 134 14.88 -15.44 -14.46
C ARG A 134 14.52 -16.84 -14.96
N ARG A 135 15.08 -17.87 -14.31
CA ARG A 135 14.75 -19.28 -14.59
C ARG A 135 13.23 -19.49 -14.48
N LYS A 136 12.58 -19.85 -15.59
CA LYS A 136 11.15 -20.19 -15.60
C LYS A 136 10.96 -21.47 -14.77
N LYS A 137 10.18 -21.40 -13.69
CA LYS A 137 9.75 -22.61 -12.99
C LYS A 137 8.73 -23.33 -13.88
N ALA A 138 8.87 -24.65 -14.03
CA ALA A 138 7.88 -25.45 -14.73
C ALA A 138 6.52 -25.27 -14.02
N TRP A 139 5.49 -24.89 -14.78
CA TRP A 139 4.15 -24.77 -14.24
C TRP A 139 3.73 -26.17 -13.74
N PRO A 140 3.32 -26.34 -12.47
CA PRO A 140 2.80 -27.62 -12.01
C PRO A 140 1.71 -28.12 -12.96
N LYS A 141 1.92 -29.31 -13.53
CA LYS A 141 0.93 -30.00 -14.37
C LYS A 141 -0.26 -30.33 -13.48
N ARG A 142 -1.29 -29.48 -13.46
CA ARG A 142 -2.56 -29.81 -12.82
C ARG A 142 -3.25 -30.86 -13.69
N PRO A 143 -3.53 -32.07 -13.17
CA PRO A 143 -4.37 -33.00 -13.90
C PRO A 143 -5.74 -32.36 -14.05
N PHE A 144 -6.13 -32.04 -15.28
CA PHE A 144 -7.52 -31.70 -15.54
C PHE A 144 -8.36 -32.94 -15.20
N PRO A 145 -9.44 -32.81 -14.41
CA PRO A 145 -10.32 -33.93 -14.18
C PRO A 145 -10.80 -34.41 -15.55
N LYS A 146 -10.48 -35.64 -15.91
CA LYS A 146 -11.02 -36.27 -17.13
C LYS A 146 -12.54 -36.19 -16.96
N ARG A 147 -13.19 -35.43 -17.84
CA ARG A 147 -14.64 -35.35 -17.90
C ARG A 147 -15.15 -36.79 -17.91
N GLY A 148 -15.80 -37.20 -16.81
CA GLY A 148 -16.31 -38.55 -16.70
C GLY A 148 -17.20 -38.83 -17.90
N LYS A 149 -17.16 -40.07 -18.41
CA LYS A 149 -17.91 -40.56 -19.58
C LYS A 149 -19.43 -40.34 -19.48
N ASN A 150 -19.93 -39.82 -18.35
CA ASN A 150 -21.33 -39.61 -18.02
C ASN A 150 -21.73 -38.12 -17.93
N GLY A 151 -20.84 -37.18 -18.29
CA GLY A 151 -21.16 -35.75 -18.30
C GLY A 151 -22.06 -35.39 -19.47
N LYS A 152 -23.37 -35.68 -19.36
CA LYS A 152 -24.44 -35.18 -20.25
C LYS A 152 -24.09 -33.76 -20.67
N THR A 153 -23.84 -33.58 -21.97
CA THR A 153 -23.81 -32.27 -22.60
C THR A 153 -25.13 -31.58 -22.29
N ARG A 154 -25.15 -30.65 -21.33
CA ARG A 154 -26.20 -29.64 -21.31
C ARG A 154 -25.94 -28.77 -22.54
N THR A 155 -26.73 -29.02 -23.57
CA THR A 155 -26.87 -28.12 -24.71
C THR A 155 -27.33 -26.78 -24.16
N ARG A 156 -26.60 -25.73 -24.49
CA ARG A 156 -26.98 -24.34 -24.25
C ARG A 156 -28.23 -24.07 -25.10
N GLY A 157 -29.42 -24.23 -24.52
CA GLY A 157 -30.68 -24.04 -25.24
C GLY A 157 -31.96 -24.54 -24.58
N GLU A 158 -31.94 -25.23 -23.44
CA GLU A 158 -33.19 -25.49 -22.70
C GLU A 158 -33.57 -24.25 -21.88
N GLU A 159 -34.30 -23.35 -22.54
CA GLU A 159 -35.11 -22.33 -21.90
C GLU A 159 -36.10 -23.05 -20.96
N GLY A 160 -36.03 -22.74 -19.67
CA GLY A 160 -36.98 -23.24 -18.69
C GLY A 160 -38.33 -22.57 -18.89
N SER A 161 -39.17 -23.14 -19.76
CA SER A 161 -40.62 -22.94 -19.70
C SER A 161 -41.17 -23.82 -18.56
N GLY A 162 -41.17 -23.28 -17.34
CA GLY A 162 -41.92 -23.81 -16.21
C GLY A 162 -43.01 -22.82 -15.84
N GLY A 163 -44.18 -22.96 -16.46
CA GLY A 163 -45.39 -22.27 -16.05
C GLY A 163 -46.01 -22.88 -14.81
N ASP A 164 -46.81 -22.05 -14.13
CA ASP A 164 -48.06 -22.33 -13.43
C ASP A 164 -48.11 -23.44 -12.35
N GLU A 165 -48.40 -23.08 -11.10
CA GLU A 165 -49.74 -23.25 -10.51
C GLU A 165 -49.78 -22.83 -9.02
N THR A 166 -50.84 -22.08 -8.70
CA THR A 166 -51.47 -21.77 -7.38
C THR A 166 -50.76 -20.88 -6.35
#